data_AF-A0A2E3LVZ2-F1
#
_entry.id   AF-A0A2E3LVZ2-F1
#
_cell.length_a   1.000
_cell.length_b   1.000
_cell.length_c   1.000
_cell.angle_alpha   90.00
_cell.angle_beta   90.00
_cell.angle_gamma   90.00
#
_symmetry.space_group_name_H-M   'P 1'
#
loop_
_entity.id
_entity.type
_entity.pdbx_description
1 polymer ?
#
loop_
_entity_poly.entity_id
_entity_poly.type
_entity_poly.pdbx_seq_one_letter_code
_entity_poly.pdbx_strand_id
1 'polypeptide(L)'
;MKQIKLFFFLLSLTFCALSAKDDFTIESQPRAMEAMTCLSWEGELKQKSNGFVYLDVSNEFIDKIVPLLDLPGVLSPLPTSSRSMGAHISIFDESEGIAPFEIGQNFSFEVTDIRSFTVHGRDGDKRDWVIGVHAPQLEHLRIEYGLKPKLKGHEFHITLGKQKPIAAENCYESCEITSLSEENAPTEGLYTSGNFTVVDAPKLLKTAQKISALAQLHLKSNGFVYLDVDDAYITDIVGDIPVNSTFLPLSTGSKKMGAHISVIHENETISNAIWFYEEVGQWFPFEVKELRYFEAQGKRTWLLAVEAPALERLRQKYGLGNKLQNHDFHITLGSENIKEDAEHLLDPAA
;
A
#
# COMPACT_ATOMS: atom_id res chain seq x y z
N MET A 1 -66.38 20.50 31.34
CA MET A 1 -65.64 20.33 30.07
C MET A 1 -64.24 20.89 30.25
N LYS A 2 -63.21 20.04 30.35
CA LYS A 2 -61.81 20.47 30.50
C LYS A 2 -61.16 20.52 29.12
N GLN A 3 -60.69 21.70 28.70
CA GLN A 3 -59.92 21.88 27.47
C GLN A 3 -58.49 21.36 27.67
N ILE A 4 -58.08 20.42 26.83
CA ILE A 4 -56.69 19.96 26.71
C ILE A 4 -56.02 20.84 25.65
N LYS A 5 -55.06 21.66 26.06
CA LYS A 5 -54.19 22.41 25.14
C LYS A 5 -53.11 21.47 24.64
N LEU A 6 -53.16 21.13 23.36
CA LEU A 6 -52.14 20.33 22.66
C LEU A 6 -51.00 21.26 22.24
N PHE A 7 -49.84 21.12 22.88
CA PHE A 7 -48.62 21.86 22.56
C PHE A 7 -47.87 21.11 21.45
N PHE A 8 -47.83 21.67 20.24
CA PHE A 8 -47.00 21.15 19.15
C PHE A 8 -45.55 21.59 19.39
N PHE A 9 -44.69 20.63 19.76
CA PHE A 9 -43.25 20.82 19.82
C PHE A 9 -42.68 20.56 18.43
N LEU A 10 -42.31 21.62 17.71
CA LEU A 10 -41.66 21.51 16.40
C LEU A 10 -40.20 21.09 16.63
N LEU A 11 -39.93 19.79 16.52
CA LEU A 11 -38.58 19.24 16.63
C LEU A 11 -37.84 19.52 15.31
N SER A 12 -37.02 20.57 15.28
CA SER A 12 -36.10 20.82 14.17
C SER A 12 -35.01 19.75 14.18
N LEU A 13 -35.19 18.71 13.39
CA LEU A 13 -34.14 17.75 13.06
C LEU A 13 -33.13 18.45 12.16
N THR A 14 -32.11 19.06 12.77
CA THR A 14 -30.87 19.42 12.10
C THR A 14 -30.19 18.12 11.66
N PHE A 15 -30.41 17.73 10.41
CA PHE A 15 -29.58 16.74 9.75
C PHE A 15 -28.17 17.32 9.64
N CYS A 16 -27.28 16.96 10.57
CA CYS A 16 -25.85 17.02 10.29
C CYS A 16 -25.61 16.06 9.13
N ALA A 17 -25.35 16.61 7.94
CA ALA A 17 -24.74 15.84 6.88
C ALA A 17 -23.47 15.21 7.47
N LEU A 18 -23.41 13.88 7.51
CA LEU A 18 -22.12 13.18 7.63
C LEU A 18 -21.33 13.60 6.39
N SER A 19 -20.57 14.69 6.49
CA SER A 19 -19.51 14.99 5.56
C SER A 19 -18.54 13.83 5.68
N ALA A 20 -18.35 13.08 4.59
CA ALA A 20 -17.20 12.20 4.49
C ALA A 20 -15.98 13.04 4.93
N LYS A 21 -15.21 12.52 5.87
CA LYS A 21 -14.00 13.20 6.33
C LYS A 21 -13.15 13.39 5.07
N ASP A 22 -12.74 14.62 4.81
CA ASP A 22 -11.87 14.92 3.68
C ASP A 22 -10.53 14.23 3.96
N ASP A 23 -10.35 13.02 3.42
CA ASP A 23 -9.14 12.21 3.58
C ASP A 23 -8.00 12.71 2.64
N PHE A 24 -7.92 14.02 2.42
CA PHE A 24 -6.92 14.66 1.58
C PHE A 24 -6.16 15.76 2.31
N THR A 25 -4.93 15.99 1.85
CA THR A 25 -4.06 17.08 2.27
C THR A 25 -3.92 18.06 1.12
N ILE A 26 -4.17 19.35 1.36
CA ILE A 26 -3.87 20.42 0.40
C ILE A 26 -2.35 20.66 0.42
N GLU A 27 -1.73 20.58 -0.75
CA GLU A 27 -0.29 20.70 -0.94
C GLU A 27 0.07 22.11 -1.44
N SER A 28 0.98 22.78 -0.75
CA SER A 28 1.44 24.12 -1.14
C SER A 28 2.39 24.05 -2.33
N GLN A 29 1.89 24.23 -3.55
CA GLN A 29 2.63 24.07 -4.80
C GLN A 29 2.59 25.34 -5.69
N PRO A 30 3.15 26.49 -5.24
CA PRO A 30 2.92 27.78 -5.89
C PRO A 30 3.37 27.84 -7.35
N ARG A 31 4.51 27.22 -7.71
CA ARG A 31 5.01 27.18 -9.10
C ARG A 31 4.09 26.39 -10.02
N ALA A 32 3.61 25.24 -9.54
CA ALA A 32 2.66 24.41 -10.27
C ALA A 32 1.32 25.12 -10.44
N MET A 33 0.82 25.79 -9.39
CA MET A 33 -0.41 26.59 -9.44
C MET A 33 -0.31 27.75 -10.43
N GLU A 34 0.80 28.49 -10.44
CA GLU A 34 1.06 29.57 -11.41
C GLU A 34 1.06 29.03 -12.84
N ALA A 35 1.74 27.91 -13.10
CA ALA A 35 1.78 27.30 -14.42
C ALA A 35 0.39 26.87 -14.94
N MET A 36 -0.51 26.44 -14.06
CA MET A 36 -1.88 26.07 -14.43
C MET A 36 -2.72 27.25 -14.93
N THR A 37 -2.40 28.49 -14.55
CA THR A 37 -3.11 29.69 -15.04
C THR A 37 -2.93 29.94 -16.55
N CYS A 38 -1.91 29.31 -17.15
CA CYS A 38 -1.62 29.38 -18.58
C CYS A 38 -2.27 28.25 -19.39
N LEU A 39 -3.02 27.35 -18.75
CA LEU A 39 -3.67 26.21 -19.39
C LEU A 39 -5.14 26.52 -19.68
N SER A 40 -5.72 25.84 -20.68
CA SER A 40 -7.18 25.90 -20.88
C SER A 40 -7.89 25.08 -19.81
N TRP A 41 -8.86 25.68 -19.13
CA TRP A 41 -9.68 25.03 -18.11
C TRP A 41 -11.03 24.61 -18.70
N GLU A 42 -10.96 23.89 -19.81
CA GLU A 42 -12.08 23.29 -20.50
C GLU A 42 -11.75 21.86 -20.91
N GLY A 43 -12.78 21.05 -21.14
CA GLY A 43 -12.62 19.71 -21.68
C GLY A 43 -13.87 19.24 -22.40
N GLU A 44 -13.73 18.17 -23.18
CA GLU A 44 -14.82 17.56 -23.96
C GLU A 44 -15.39 16.36 -23.21
N LEU A 45 -16.71 16.27 -23.07
CA LEU A 45 -17.35 15.14 -22.40
C LEU A 45 -17.30 13.89 -23.30
N LYS A 46 -16.64 12.83 -22.82
CA LYS A 46 -16.45 11.57 -23.56
C LYS A 46 -16.96 10.38 -22.77
N GLN A 47 -17.30 9.32 -23.50
CA GLN A 47 -17.74 8.07 -22.92
C GLN A 47 -16.96 6.90 -23.53
N LYS A 48 -16.52 5.98 -22.66
CA LYS A 48 -15.93 4.71 -23.07
C LYS A 48 -17.00 3.69 -23.44
N SER A 49 -16.59 2.65 -24.17
CA SER A 49 -17.46 1.52 -24.53
C SER A 49 -18.02 0.75 -23.32
N ASN A 50 -17.39 0.83 -22.14
CA ASN A 50 -17.87 0.23 -20.90
C ASN A 50 -18.89 1.11 -20.15
N GLY A 51 -19.27 2.27 -20.69
CA GLY A 51 -20.22 3.19 -20.06
C GLY A 51 -19.60 4.27 -19.17
N PHE A 52 -18.31 4.18 -18.83
CA PHE A 52 -17.62 5.21 -18.04
C PHE A 52 -17.57 6.55 -18.77
N VAL A 53 -18.01 7.62 -18.11
CA VAL A 53 -18.07 8.98 -18.67
C VAL A 53 -17.12 9.91 -17.92
N TYR A 54 -16.35 10.67 -18.68
CA TYR A 54 -15.34 11.57 -18.16
C TYR A 54 -15.25 12.84 -19.01
N LEU A 55 -14.72 13.90 -18.41
CA LEU A 55 -14.29 15.08 -19.15
C LEU A 55 -12.84 14.87 -19.60
N ASP A 56 -12.62 14.85 -20.90
CA ASP A 56 -11.29 14.76 -21.52
C ASP A 56 -10.64 16.14 -21.51
N VAL A 57 -9.53 16.29 -20.79
CA VAL A 57 -8.84 17.58 -20.63
C VAL A 57 -7.41 17.50 -21.17
N SER A 58 -6.76 18.66 -21.34
CA SER A 58 -5.42 18.70 -21.91
C SER A 58 -4.40 17.89 -21.09
N ASN A 59 -3.63 17.03 -21.76
CA ASN A 59 -2.50 16.32 -21.14
C ASN A 59 -1.40 17.27 -20.62
N GLU A 60 -1.43 18.55 -21.00
CA GLU A 60 -0.54 19.56 -20.41
C GLU A 60 -0.71 19.69 -18.89
N PHE A 61 -1.88 19.35 -18.34
CA PHE A 61 -2.07 19.26 -16.89
C PHE A 61 -1.15 18.24 -16.22
N ILE A 62 -0.72 17.19 -16.94
CA ILE A 62 0.26 16.22 -16.42
C ILE A 62 1.66 16.64 -16.87
N ASP A 63 1.85 16.83 -18.18
CA ASP A 63 3.17 17.00 -18.77
C ASP A 63 3.89 18.28 -18.31
N LYS A 64 3.16 19.38 -18.04
CA LYS A 64 3.75 20.63 -17.55
C LYS A 64 3.76 20.75 -16.03
N ILE A 65 2.80 20.13 -15.33
CA ILE A 65 2.63 20.34 -13.89
C ILE A 65 3.47 19.37 -13.08
N VAL A 66 3.55 18.09 -13.47
CA VAL A 66 4.33 17.09 -12.73
C VAL A 66 5.79 17.51 -12.55
N PRO A 67 6.51 18.03 -13.56
CA PRO A 67 7.89 18.51 -13.39
C PRO A 67 8.06 19.70 -12.45
N LEU A 68 6.97 20.40 -12.09
CA LEU A 68 6.98 21.58 -11.23
C LEU A 68 6.57 21.27 -9.78
N LEU A 69 6.16 20.04 -9.49
CA LEU A 69 5.79 19.63 -8.14
C LEU A 69 7.03 19.51 -7.25
N ASP A 70 6.96 20.15 -6.09
CA ASP A 70 7.92 19.98 -5.01
C ASP A 70 7.38 18.92 -4.05
N LEU A 71 7.81 17.67 -4.25
CA LEU A 71 7.40 16.54 -3.42
C LEU A 71 8.59 15.63 -3.10
N PRO A 72 8.62 15.04 -1.89
CA PRO A 72 9.63 14.04 -1.55
C PRO A 72 9.41 12.73 -2.32
N GLY A 73 10.45 11.95 -2.55
CA GLY A 73 10.35 10.71 -3.34
C GLY A 73 10.18 10.98 -4.83
N VAL A 74 9.41 10.12 -5.52
CA VAL A 74 9.13 10.29 -6.96
C VAL A 74 7.65 10.18 -7.26
N LEU A 75 7.16 11.02 -8.18
CA LEU A 75 5.85 10.82 -8.76
C LEU A 75 5.95 9.96 -10.01
N SER A 76 5.20 8.86 -10.04
CA SER A 76 4.92 8.09 -11.25
C SER A 76 3.73 8.74 -11.96
N PRO A 77 3.93 9.54 -13.02
CA PRO A 77 2.85 10.28 -13.66
C PRO A 77 1.84 9.33 -14.31
N LEU A 78 0.61 9.82 -14.47
CA LEU A 78 -0.37 9.16 -15.33
C LEU A 78 0.11 9.16 -16.79
N PRO A 79 -0.03 8.04 -17.53
CA PRO A 79 0.38 8.01 -18.93
C PRO A 79 -0.45 8.97 -19.79
N THR A 80 0.21 9.78 -20.61
CA THR A 80 -0.41 10.74 -21.56
C THR A 80 -0.40 10.27 -23.02
N SER A 81 -0.08 9.00 -23.26
CA SER A 81 -0.08 8.39 -24.59
C SER A 81 -1.48 8.33 -25.21
N SER A 82 -1.59 8.24 -26.53
CA SER A 82 -2.87 8.08 -27.23
C SER A 82 -3.65 6.79 -26.89
N ARG A 83 -3.02 5.82 -26.20
CA ARG A 83 -3.66 4.58 -25.74
C ARG A 83 -4.21 4.68 -24.32
N SER A 84 -3.91 5.76 -23.59
CA SER A 84 -4.45 6.03 -22.25
C SER A 84 -5.50 7.15 -22.34
N MET A 85 -6.32 7.29 -21.28
CA MET A 85 -7.24 8.43 -21.17
C MET A 85 -6.51 9.76 -20.95
N GLY A 86 -5.24 9.72 -20.54
CA GLY A 86 -4.51 10.92 -20.16
C GLY A 86 -5.14 11.63 -18.98
N ALA A 87 -5.02 12.96 -18.97
CA ALA A 87 -5.67 13.83 -17.99
C ALA A 87 -7.18 13.84 -18.22
N HIS A 88 -7.95 13.56 -17.17
CA HIS A 88 -9.40 13.54 -17.24
C HIS A 88 -10.04 13.82 -15.88
N ILE A 89 -11.32 14.21 -15.90
CA ILE A 89 -12.17 14.35 -14.72
C ILE A 89 -13.28 13.30 -14.80
N SER A 90 -13.38 12.43 -13.80
CA SER A 90 -14.41 11.37 -13.79
C SER A 90 -15.79 11.94 -13.48
N ILE A 91 -16.77 11.71 -14.36
CA ILE A 91 -18.12 12.27 -14.22
C ILE A 91 -19.13 11.20 -13.86
N PHE A 92 -19.21 10.09 -14.60
CA PHE A 92 -20.11 8.96 -14.30
C PHE A 92 -19.33 7.64 -14.27
N ASP A 93 -19.58 6.81 -13.26
CA ASP A 93 -19.01 5.46 -13.15
C ASP A 93 -19.79 4.49 -14.06
N GLU A 94 -19.14 3.46 -14.60
CA GLU A 94 -19.80 2.46 -15.45
C GLU A 94 -21.02 1.82 -14.78
N SER A 95 -20.99 1.66 -13.46
CA SER A 95 -22.08 1.06 -12.67
C SER A 95 -23.32 1.96 -12.57
N GLU A 96 -23.19 3.27 -12.83
CA GLU A 96 -24.32 4.21 -12.86
C GLU A 96 -25.14 4.06 -14.14
N GLY A 97 -24.61 3.42 -15.19
CA GLY A 97 -25.36 3.09 -16.42
C GLY A 97 -25.87 4.31 -17.20
N ILE A 98 -25.21 5.46 -17.06
CA ILE A 98 -25.62 6.73 -17.69
C ILE A 98 -25.00 6.85 -19.09
N ALA A 99 -25.81 7.22 -20.07
CA ALA A 99 -25.38 7.60 -21.42
C ALA A 99 -25.92 9.01 -21.72
N PRO A 100 -25.15 10.07 -21.38
CA PRO A 100 -25.66 11.42 -21.44
C PRO A 100 -25.82 11.91 -22.88
N PHE A 101 -26.80 12.77 -23.14
CA PHE A 101 -26.99 13.41 -24.45
C PHE A 101 -25.89 14.44 -24.76
N GLU A 102 -25.17 14.88 -23.74
CA GLU A 102 -24.15 15.93 -23.77
C GLU A 102 -22.77 15.43 -24.22
N ILE A 103 -22.62 14.17 -24.63
CA ILE A 103 -21.36 13.65 -25.17
C ILE A 103 -20.90 14.50 -26.37
N GLY A 104 -19.62 14.88 -26.36
CA GLY A 104 -19.00 15.77 -27.34
C GLY A 104 -19.16 17.27 -27.03
N GLN A 105 -19.89 17.64 -25.97
CA GLN A 105 -19.95 19.04 -25.52
C GLN A 105 -18.74 19.40 -24.67
N ASN A 106 -18.35 20.67 -24.72
CA ASN A 106 -17.30 21.21 -23.86
C ASN A 106 -17.87 21.74 -22.54
N PHE A 107 -17.18 21.46 -21.45
CA PHE A 107 -17.48 21.99 -20.12
C PHE A 107 -16.26 22.74 -19.60
N SER A 108 -16.50 23.89 -18.96
CA SER A 108 -15.47 24.66 -18.26
C SER A 108 -15.39 24.27 -16.78
N PHE A 109 -14.22 24.42 -16.19
CA PHE A 109 -13.99 24.22 -14.77
C PHE A 109 -12.99 25.26 -14.24
N GLU A 110 -12.83 25.30 -12.92
CA GLU A 110 -11.82 26.12 -12.26
C GLU A 110 -10.87 25.22 -11.47
N VAL A 111 -9.56 25.47 -11.57
CA VAL A 111 -8.57 24.79 -10.72
C VAL A 111 -8.58 25.45 -9.34
N THR A 112 -8.71 24.65 -8.28
CA THR A 112 -8.76 25.17 -6.90
C THR A 112 -7.43 25.01 -6.18
N ASP A 113 -6.85 23.81 -6.21
CA ASP A 113 -5.70 23.42 -5.41
C ASP A 113 -5.00 22.19 -5.99
N ILE A 114 -3.80 21.90 -5.50
CA ILE A 114 -3.18 20.58 -5.62
C ILE A 114 -3.34 19.89 -4.28
N ARG A 115 -3.78 18.63 -4.30
CA ARG A 115 -3.98 17.83 -3.10
C ARG A 115 -3.42 16.43 -3.28
N SER A 116 -3.17 15.77 -2.16
CA SER A 116 -2.84 14.35 -2.14
C SER A 116 -3.73 13.59 -1.17
N PHE A 117 -3.96 12.30 -1.43
CA PHE A 117 -4.68 11.41 -0.52
C PHE A 117 -4.13 10.00 -0.59
N THR A 118 -4.33 9.25 0.50
CA THR A 118 -3.93 7.85 0.59
C THR A 118 -5.05 6.95 0.10
N VAL A 119 -4.75 6.14 -0.91
CA VAL A 119 -5.63 5.10 -1.44
C VAL A 119 -5.18 3.76 -0.88
N HIS A 120 -6.06 3.12 -0.12
CA HIS A 120 -5.86 1.77 0.39
C HIS A 120 -6.24 0.75 -0.68
N GLY A 121 -5.28 -0.08 -1.09
CA GLY A 121 -5.47 -1.06 -2.17
C GLY A 121 -4.93 -2.45 -1.82
N ARG A 122 -5.27 -3.44 -2.66
CA ARG A 122 -4.74 -4.82 -2.51
C ARG A 122 -3.22 -4.91 -2.66
N ASP A 123 -2.61 -4.01 -3.44
CA ASP A 123 -1.16 -4.00 -3.70
C ASP A 123 -0.39 -3.08 -2.72
N GLY A 124 -1.01 -2.75 -1.58
CA GLY A 124 -0.51 -1.78 -0.62
C GLY A 124 -1.14 -0.40 -0.77
N ASP A 125 -0.83 0.45 0.20
CA ASP A 125 -1.25 1.85 0.23
C ASP A 125 -0.49 2.65 -0.83
N LYS A 126 -1.16 3.64 -1.40
CA LYS A 126 -0.61 4.51 -2.46
C LYS A 126 -1.00 5.95 -2.13
N ARG A 127 -0.10 6.91 -2.36
CA ARG A 127 -0.44 8.32 -2.25
C ARG A 127 -0.63 8.90 -3.64
N ASP A 128 -1.88 9.21 -3.96
CA ASP A 128 -2.24 9.80 -5.25
C ASP A 128 -2.17 11.33 -5.14
N TRP A 129 -1.62 11.96 -6.18
CA TRP A 129 -1.57 13.41 -6.31
C TRP A 129 -2.56 13.84 -7.38
N VAL A 130 -3.37 14.85 -7.07
CA VAL A 130 -4.43 15.32 -7.95
C VAL A 130 -4.53 16.84 -7.93
N ILE A 131 -5.06 17.40 -9.02
CA ILE A 131 -5.52 18.78 -9.07
C ILE A 131 -7.00 18.78 -8.70
N GLY A 132 -7.35 19.53 -7.66
CA GLY A 132 -8.73 19.82 -7.31
C GLY A 132 -9.38 20.75 -8.31
N VAL A 133 -10.62 20.44 -8.73
CA VAL A 133 -11.35 21.31 -9.65
C VAL A 133 -12.77 21.60 -9.15
N HIS A 134 -13.20 22.84 -9.33
CA HIS A 134 -14.58 23.27 -9.16
C HIS A 134 -15.28 23.28 -10.52
N ALA A 135 -16.33 22.48 -10.67
CA ALA A 135 -17.03 22.31 -11.95
C ALA A 135 -18.55 22.27 -11.75
N PRO A 136 -19.21 23.40 -11.44
CA PRO A 136 -20.64 23.44 -11.11
C PRO A 136 -21.54 22.96 -12.25
N GLN A 137 -21.10 23.12 -13.51
CA GLN A 137 -21.82 22.60 -14.68
C GLN A 137 -21.85 21.06 -14.70
N LEU A 138 -20.76 20.41 -14.26
CA LEU A 138 -20.69 18.95 -14.17
C LEU A 138 -21.49 18.42 -12.97
N GLU A 139 -21.54 19.17 -11.87
CA GLU A 139 -22.45 18.86 -10.76
C GLU A 139 -23.91 18.92 -11.21
N HIS A 140 -24.28 19.97 -11.93
CA HIS A 140 -25.64 20.13 -12.48
C HIS A 140 -25.99 18.99 -13.44
N LEU A 141 -25.08 18.65 -14.36
CA LEU A 141 -25.24 17.51 -15.26
C LEU A 141 -25.54 16.23 -14.47
N ARG A 142 -24.79 15.93 -13.40
CA ARG A 142 -25.08 14.75 -12.57
C ARG A 142 -26.48 14.79 -11.94
N ILE A 143 -26.92 15.96 -11.48
CA ILE A 143 -28.25 16.14 -10.89
C ILE A 143 -29.37 15.93 -11.93
N GLU A 144 -29.18 16.36 -13.18
CA GLU A 144 -30.15 16.16 -14.26
C GLU A 144 -30.42 14.68 -14.54
N TYR A 145 -29.41 13.83 -14.36
CA TYR A 145 -29.55 12.36 -14.45
C TYR A 145 -29.97 11.70 -13.12
N GLY A 146 -30.45 12.47 -12.14
CA GLY A 146 -30.97 11.96 -10.87
C GLY A 146 -29.90 11.43 -9.91
N LEU A 147 -28.63 11.78 -10.14
CA LEU A 147 -27.51 11.37 -9.29
C LEU A 147 -27.14 12.46 -8.28
N LYS A 148 -26.30 12.09 -7.31
CA LYS A 148 -25.67 13.06 -6.41
C LYS A 148 -24.71 13.96 -7.22
N PRO A 149 -24.57 15.25 -6.85
CA PRO A 149 -23.73 16.21 -7.59
C PRO A 149 -22.27 15.77 -7.75
N LYS A 150 -21.77 14.93 -6.82
CA LYS A 150 -20.39 14.45 -6.78
C LYS A 150 -20.33 12.94 -6.94
N LEU A 151 -19.40 12.46 -7.75
CA LEU A 151 -19.19 11.03 -7.96
C LEU A 151 -18.62 10.42 -6.67
N LYS A 152 -19.35 9.44 -6.10
CA LYS A 152 -18.98 8.78 -4.82
C LYS A 152 -18.76 9.77 -3.65
N GLY A 153 -19.30 10.99 -3.76
CA GLY A 153 -19.16 12.05 -2.75
C GLY A 153 -17.82 12.78 -2.76
N HIS A 154 -16.94 12.54 -3.73
CA HIS A 154 -15.65 13.22 -3.84
C HIS A 154 -15.72 14.44 -4.75
N GLU A 155 -14.91 15.46 -4.45
CA GLU A 155 -14.68 16.57 -5.37
C GLU A 155 -14.15 16.06 -6.72
N PHE A 156 -14.51 16.77 -7.78
CA PHE A 156 -13.92 16.55 -9.08
C PHE A 156 -12.41 16.86 -9.01
N HIS A 157 -11.63 16.06 -9.73
CA HIS A 157 -10.19 16.21 -9.74
C HIS A 157 -9.58 15.63 -11.02
N ILE A 158 -8.39 16.11 -11.36
CA ILE A 158 -7.52 15.56 -12.39
C ILE A 158 -6.39 14.82 -11.69
N THR A 159 -6.28 13.51 -11.89
CA THR A 159 -5.16 12.76 -11.31
C THR A 159 -3.86 13.10 -12.03
N LEU A 160 -2.79 13.37 -11.28
CA LEU A 160 -1.46 13.65 -11.81
C LEU A 160 -0.60 12.40 -11.85
N GLY A 161 -0.66 11.60 -10.79
CA GLY A 161 0.16 10.40 -10.66
C GLY A 161 0.16 9.84 -9.25
N LYS A 162 1.02 8.84 -9.06
CA LYS A 162 1.19 8.12 -7.79
C LYS A 162 2.56 8.38 -7.23
N GLN A 163 2.63 8.88 -6.01
CA GLN A 163 3.88 9.07 -5.29
C GLN A 163 4.41 7.73 -4.80
N LYS A 164 5.71 7.54 -4.97
CA LYS A 164 6.43 6.33 -4.58
C LYS A 164 7.66 6.71 -3.78
N PRO A 165 8.02 5.92 -2.77
CA PRO A 165 9.31 6.05 -2.13
C PRO A 165 10.42 5.68 -3.11
N ILE A 166 11.60 6.25 -2.90
CA ILE A 166 12.80 5.94 -3.67
C ILE A 166 13.96 5.58 -2.74
N ALA A 167 14.90 4.83 -3.30
CA ALA A 167 16.21 4.63 -2.69
C ALA A 167 17.18 5.72 -3.14
N ALA A 168 18.27 5.90 -2.40
CA ALA A 168 19.39 6.73 -2.87
C ALA A 168 19.93 6.24 -4.24
N GLU A 169 20.46 7.15 -5.05
CA GLU A 169 21.05 6.81 -6.35
C GLU A 169 22.20 5.80 -6.19
N ASN A 170 22.29 4.81 -7.09
CA ASN A 170 23.32 3.76 -7.12
C ASN A 170 23.45 2.91 -5.84
N CYS A 171 22.42 2.90 -4.99
CA CYS A 171 22.41 2.21 -3.71
C CYS A 171 22.79 0.72 -3.78
N TYR A 172 22.31 -0.01 -4.78
CA TYR A 172 22.51 -1.47 -4.90
C TYR A 172 23.93 -1.90 -5.32
N GLU A 173 24.80 -0.96 -5.68
CA GLU A 173 26.21 -1.25 -6.01
C GLU A 173 27.11 -1.25 -4.76
N SER A 174 26.55 -0.90 -3.60
CA SER A 174 27.23 -0.89 -2.31
C SER A 174 27.49 -2.29 -1.76
N CYS A 175 28.73 -2.54 -1.32
CA CYS A 175 29.09 -3.69 -0.48
C CYS A 175 29.23 -3.31 0.99
N GLU A 176 28.71 -2.15 1.40
CA GLU A 176 28.87 -1.64 2.76
C GLU A 176 27.90 -2.32 3.72
N ILE A 177 28.45 -2.79 4.84
CA ILE A 177 27.65 -3.23 5.99
C ILE A 177 27.10 -1.97 6.66
N THR A 178 25.82 -2.00 7.01
CA THR A 178 25.16 -0.86 7.65
C THR A 178 25.86 -0.44 8.96
N SER A 179 26.04 0.87 9.14
CA SER A 179 26.58 1.45 10.38
C SER A 179 25.64 1.27 11.56
N LEU A 180 24.34 1.00 11.31
CA LEU A 180 23.35 0.70 12.35
C LEU A 180 23.70 -0.56 13.17
N SER A 181 24.63 -1.38 12.68
CA SER A 181 25.14 -2.56 13.39
C SER A 181 26.01 -2.19 14.60
N GLU A 182 26.67 -1.04 14.57
CA GLU A 182 27.66 -0.62 15.58
C GLU A 182 27.05 0.16 16.75
N GLU A 183 25.76 0.49 16.66
CA GLU A 183 25.08 1.28 17.68
C GLU A 183 24.79 0.47 18.94
N ASN A 184 25.05 1.06 20.11
CA ASN A 184 24.79 0.45 21.42
C ASN A 184 23.34 0.66 21.91
N ALA A 185 22.41 1.03 21.03
CA ALA A 185 21.02 1.22 21.43
C ALA A 185 20.41 -0.12 21.90
N PRO A 186 19.56 -0.11 22.94
CA PRO A 186 18.89 -1.32 23.40
C PRO A 186 17.91 -1.83 22.32
N THR A 187 17.84 -3.15 22.18
CA THR A 187 16.90 -3.86 21.31
C THR A 187 15.94 -4.70 22.15
N GLU A 188 14.78 -5.04 21.59
CA GLU A 188 13.77 -5.84 22.30
C GLU A 188 14.13 -7.33 22.36
N GLY A 189 15.04 -7.79 21.48
CA GLY A 189 15.31 -9.20 21.31
C GLY A 189 14.11 -9.94 20.73
N LEU A 190 14.04 -11.26 20.87
CA LEU A 190 12.89 -12.03 20.42
C LEU A 190 11.76 -12.01 21.43
N TYR A 191 10.52 -11.95 20.95
CA TYR A 191 9.37 -12.21 21.81
C TYR A 191 9.39 -13.65 22.29
N THR A 192 9.18 -13.83 23.60
CA THR A 192 9.13 -15.13 24.26
C THR A 192 7.73 -15.75 24.27
N SER A 193 6.72 -14.99 23.85
CA SER A 193 5.33 -15.44 23.74
C SER A 193 4.61 -14.70 22.62
N GLY A 194 3.56 -15.32 22.07
CA GLY A 194 2.77 -14.79 20.98
C GLY A 194 1.87 -15.87 20.39
N ASN A 195 1.24 -15.59 19.24
CA ASN A 195 0.47 -16.59 18.50
C ASN A 195 1.40 -17.48 17.65
N PHE A 196 2.37 -18.13 18.30
CA PHE A 196 3.30 -19.06 17.66
C PHE A 196 3.71 -20.16 18.64
N THR A 197 4.20 -21.27 18.09
CA THR A 197 4.83 -22.37 18.84
C THR A 197 6.30 -22.44 18.46
N VAL A 198 7.17 -22.50 19.47
CA VAL A 198 8.61 -22.74 19.29
C VAL A 198 8.85 -24.24 19.18
N VAL A 199 9.68 -24.65 18.22
CA VAL A 199 9.98 -26.06 17.95
C VAL A 199 11.46 -26.32 18.15
N ASP A 200 11.78 -27.33 18.96
CA ASP A 200 13.16 -27.82 19.11
C ASP A 200 13.60 -28.57 17.85
N ALA A 201 14.49 -27.95 17.08
CA ALA A 201 14.96 -28.46 15.79
C ALA A 201 16.48 -28.26 15.63
N PRO A 202 17.32 -28.90 16.46
CA PRO A 202 18.74 -28.60 16.53
C PRO A 202 19.51 -28.94 15.25
N LYS A 203 19.08 -29.98 14.52
CA LYS A 203 19.65 -30.32 13.20
C LYS A 203 19.38 -29.22 12.18
N LEU A 204 18.13 -28.75 12.13
CA LEU A 204 17.67 -27.70 11.23
C LEU A 204 18.41 -26.38 11.51
N LEU A 205 18.48 -25.97 12.78
CA LEU A 205 19.20 -24.76 13.18
C LEU A 205 20.69 -24.83 12.86
N LYS A 206 21.32 -26.01 13.01
CA LYS A 206 22.71 -26.22 12.60
C LYS A 206 22.91 -26.09 11.09
N THR A 207 21.91 -26.45 10.28
CA THR A 207 21.93 -26.22 8.84
C THR A 207 21.78 -24.73 8.54
N ALA A 208 20.80 -24.07 9.15
CA ALA A 208 20.55 -22.63 8.99
C ALA A 208 21.78 -21.77 9.33
N GLN A 209 22.48 -22.10 10.42
CA GLN A 209 23.69 -21.38 10.87
C GLN A 209 24.88 -21.47 9.90
N LYS A 210 24.85 -22.36 8.91
CA LYS A 210 25.88 -22.44 7.87
C LYS A 210 25.60 -21.54 6.68
N ILE A 211 24.37 -21.05 6.56
CA ILE A 211 23.94 -20.16 5.49
C ILE A 211 24.34 -18.74 5.89
N SER A 212 24.69 -17.89 4.90
CA SER A 212 25.07 -16.50 5.18
C SER A 212 23.96 -15.80 5.96
N ALA A 213 24.31 -15.23 7.10
CA ALA A 213 23.39 -14.43 7.93
C ALA A 213 23.63 -12.92 7.71
N LEU A 214 23.88 -12.56 6.45
CA LEU A 214 24.12 -11.22 5.96
C LEU A 214 23.34 -11.07 4.64
N ALA A 215 22.50 -10.05 4.56
CA ALA A 215 21.59 -9.84 3.42
C ALA A 215 21.45 -8.37 3.07
N GLN A 216 21.19 -8.08 1.80
CA GLN A 216 21.05 -6.70 1.31
C GLN A 216 19.62 -6.19 1.54
N LEU A 217 19.49 -4.90 1.88
CA LEU A 217 18.18 -4.25 2.01
C LEU A 217 17.65 -3.80 0.64
N HIS A 218 16.42 -4.20 0.32
CA HIS A 218 15.75 -3.87 -0.94
C HIS A 218 14.47 -3.08 -0.70
N LEU A 219 14.16 -2.19 -1.65
CA LEU A 219 12.92 -1.44 -1.73
C LEU A 219 12.16 -1.81 -3.00
N LYS A 220 10.91 -2.27 -2.86
CA LYS A 220 10.00 -2.44 -3.99
C LYS A 220 9.34 -1.12 -4.39
N SER A 221 8.88 -1.07 -5.63
CA SER A 221 8.19 0.10 -6.20
C SER A 221 6.85 0.44 -5.53
N ASN A 222 6.29 -0.45 -4.72
CA ASN A 222 5.11 -0.21 -3.90
C ASN A 222 5.45 0.23 -2.46
N GLY A 223 6.73 0.40 -2.12
CA GLY A 223 7.18 0.85 -0.80
C GLY A 223 7.55 -0.25 0.18
N PHE A 224 7.38 -1.53 -0.18
CA PHE A 224 7.79 -2.64 0.67
C PHE A 224 9.30 -2.72 0.82
N VAL A 225 9.78 -2.74 2.06
CA VAL A 225 11.20 -2.85 2.40
C VAL A 225 11.47 -4.22 3.01
N TYR A 226 12.47 -4.93 2.48
CA TYR A 226 12.82 -6.28 2.92
C TYR A 226 14.32 -6.55 2.80
N LEU A 227 14.83 -7.54 3.55
CA LEU A 227 16.14 -8.14 3.26
C LEU A 227 15.99 -9.27 2.26
N ASP A 228 16.76 -9.24 1.17
CA ASP A 228 16.90 -10.34 0.22
C ASP A 228 17.89 -11.36 0.77
N VAL A 229 17.37 -12.47 1.31
CA VAL A 229 18.21 -13.50 1.96
C VAL A 229 18.39 -14.69 1.03
N ASP A 230 19.44 -15.48 1.26
CA ASP A 230 19.74 -16.63 0.40
C ASP A 230 18.58 -17.64 0.37
N ASP A 231 18.14 -18.04 -0.83
CA ASP A 231 17.12 -19.06 -1.04
C ASP A 231 17.52 -20.43 -0.43
N ALA A 232 18.80 -20.64 -0.10
CA ALA A 232 19.28 -21.76 0.70
C ALA A 232 18.53 -21.91 2.04
N TYR A 233 18.04 -20.81 2.63
CA TYR A 233 17.21 -20.89 3.84
C TYR A 233 15.89 -21.63 3.61
N ILE A 234 15.49 -21.83 2.36
CA ILE A 234 14.34 -22.66 1.98
C ILE A 234 14.84 -24.00 1.46
N THR A 235 15.74 -24.00 0.47
CA THR A 235 16.09 -25.23 -0.27
C THR A 235 16.85 -26.25 0.58
N ASP A 236 17.69 -25.80 1.51
CA ASP A 236 18.55 -26.68 2.29
C ASP A 236 17.91 -27.09 3.62
N ILE A 237 16.90 -26.33 4.06
CA ILE A 237 16.26 -26.44 5.37
C ILE A 237 14.96 -27.24 5.31
N VAL A 238 14.22 -27.15 4.20
CA VAL A 238 12.86 -27.70 4.07
C VAL A 238 12.76 -29.18 4.46
N GLY A 239 13.77 -29.99 4.12
CA GLY A 239 13.78 -31.43 4.41
C GLY A 239 13.89 -31.79 5.90
N ASP A 240 14.28 -30.83 6.75
CA ASP A 240 14.43 -31.02 8.19
C ASP A 240 13.26 -30.44 9.00
N ILE A 241 12.24 -29.85 8.35
CA ILE A 241 11.05 -29.32 9.03
C ILE A 241 10.19 -30.51 9.52
N PRO A 242 9.81 -30.57 10.81
CA PRO A 242 9.03 -31.68 11.37
C PRO A 242 7.55 -31.55 11.01
N VAL A 243 7.24 -31.79 9.73
CA VAL A 243 5.89 -31.72 9.17
C VAL A 243 5.19 -33.07 9.30
N ASN A 244 3.89 -33.03 9.62
CA ASN A 244 3.06 -34.23 9.73
C ASN A 244 2.22 -34.50 8.47
N SER A 245 2.20 -33.55 7.53
CA SER A 245 1.38 -33.59 6.32
C SER A 245 2.15 -33.02 5.12
N THR A 246 1.47 -32.84 3.99
CA THR A 246 2.07 -32.25 2.79
C THR A 246 2.54 -30.82 3.06
N PHE A 247 3.86 -30.62 3.05
CA PHE A 247 4.48 -29.31 3.14
C PHE A 247 4.63 -28.65 1.77
N LEU A 248 4.23 -27.40 1.70
CA LEU A 248 4.37 -26.53 0.54
C LEU A 248 5.45 -25.48 0.85
N PRO A 249 6.70 -25.64 0.35
CA PRO A 249 7.75 -24.67 0.57
C PRO A 249 7.40 -23.32 -0.07
N LEU A 250 7.97 -22.25 0.50
CA LEU A 250 7.94 -20.94 -0.13
C LEU A 250 8.55 -21.05 -1.53
N SER A 251 7.88 -20.47 -2.54
CA SER A 251 8.38 -20.52 -3.91
C SER A 251 9.61 -19.62 -4.08
N THR A 252 10.71 -20.22 -4.52
CA THR A 252 11.99 -19.56 -4.80
C THR A 252 12.21 -19.31 -6.30
N GLY A 253 13.22 -18.50 -6.65
CA GLY A 253 13.65 -18.26 -8.03
C GLY A 253 13.31 -16.87 -8.59
N SER A 254 13.88 -16.54 -9.77
CA SER A 254 14.01 -15.17 -10.30
C SER A 254 12.71 -14.39 -10.60
N LYS A 255 11.56 -15.07 -10.59
CA LYS A 255 10.24 -14.44 -10.77
C LYS A 255 9.46 -14.28 -9.46
N LYS A 256 10.04 -14.74 -8.34
CA LYS A 256 9.49 -14.67 -7.00
C LYS A 256 10.44 -13.84 -6.13
N MET A 257 9.93 -13.39 -4.98
CA MET A 257 10.76 -12.68 -4.02
C MET A 257 11.74 -13.61 -3.30
N GLY A 258 11.50 -14.92 -3.32
CA GLY A 258 12.35 -15.89 -2.62
C GLY A 258 12.28 -15.75 -1.10
N ALA A 259 13.29 -16.29 -0.45
CA ALA A 259 13.51 -16.11 0.97
C ALA A 259 13.77 -14.64 1.28
N HIS A 260 13.09 -14.09 2.28
CA HIS A 260 13.26 -12.70 2.66
C HIS A 260 12.90 -12.49 4.13
N ILE A 261 13.37 -11.37 4.68
CA ILE A 261 12.91 -10.83 5.97
C ILE A 261 12.15 -9.54 5.68
N SER A 262 10.86 -9.50 6.03
CA SER A 262 10.06 -8.27 5.91
C SER A 262 10.52 -7.23 6.94
N VAL A 263 10.77 -6.00 6.51
CA VAL A 263 11.32 -4.94 7.37
C VAL A 263 10.34 -3.80 7.58
N ILE A 264 9.74 -3.27 6.51
CA ILE A 264 8.72 -2.19 6.57
C ILE A 264 7.65 -2.49 5.52
N HIS A 265 6.39 -2.50 5.94
CA HIS A 265 5.26 -2.71 5.02
C HIS A 265 4.89 -1.44 4.25
N GLU A 266 4.28 -1.61 3.08
CA GLU A 266 3.87 -0.51 2.20
C GLU A 266 2.99 0.51 2.95
N ASN A 267 2.07 0.04 3.77
CA ASN A 267 1.18 0.88 4.56
C ASN A 267 1.93 1.70 5.62
N GLU A 268 2.96 1.14 6.26
CA GLU A 268 3.81 1.87 7.21
C GLU A 268 4.59 2.97 6.49
N THR A 269 5.14 2.68 5.32
CA THR A 269 5.86 3.64 4.47
C THR A 269 5.00 4.85 4.12
N ILE A 270 3.79 4.60 3.60
CA ILE A 270 2.88 5.69 3.20
C ILE A 270 2.33 6.44 4.43
N SER A 271 1.89 5.73 5.46
CA SER A 271 1.27 6.33 6.66
C SER A 271 2.26 7.20 7.46
N ASN A 272 3.55 6.85 7.45
CA ASN A 272 4.60 7.62 8.11
C ASN A 272 5.33 8.58 7.17
N ALA A 273 4.85 8.75 5.93
CA ALA A 273 5.44 9.64 4.95
C ALA A 273 6.94 9.38 4.72
N ILE A 274 7.34 8.11 4.66
CA ILE A 274 8.73 7.69 4.42
C ILE A 274 8.94 7.60 2.91
N TRP A 275 9.60 8.61 2.32
CA TRP A 275 9.74 8.73 0.87
C TRP A 275 11.16 8.47 0.35
N PHE A 276 12.13 8.42 1.25
CA PHE A 276 13.54 8.27 0.91
C PHE A 276 14.19 7.27 1.87
N TYR A 277 14.85 6.27 1.31
CA TYR A 277 15.61 5.28 2.07
C TYR A 277 17.10 5.35 1.74
N GLU A 278 17.90 5.73 2.73
CA GLU A 278 19.37 5.83 2.62
C GLU A 278 20.06 4.47 2.70
N GLU A 279 19.44 3.52 3.40
CA GLU A 279 20.04 2.21 3.72
C GLU A 279 19.74 1.12 2.69
N VAL A 280 18.90 1.40 1.70
CA VAL A 280 18.69 0.46 0.59
C VAL A 280 20.04 0.16 -0.04
N GLY A 281 20.28 -1.09 -0.41
CA GLY A 281 21.56 -1.56 -0.92
C GLY A 281 22.64 -1.83 0.13
N GLN A 282 22.47 -1.41 1.39
CA GLN A 282 23.38 -1.79 2.48
C GLN A 282 23.11 -3.23 2.94
N TRP A 283 24.14 -3.85 3.53
CA TRP A 283 24.08 -5.20 4.06
C TRP A 283 23.79 -5.19 5.57
N PHE A 284 22.81 -5.99 5.98
CA PHE A 284 22.34 -6.12 7.35
C PHE A 284 22.65 -7.51 7.89
N PRO A 285 23.40 -7.61 9.00
CA PRO A 285 23.60 -8.88 9.68
C PRO A 285 22.34 -9.26 10.47
N PHE A 286 22.10 -10.56 10.58
CA PHE A 286 21.07 -11.13 11.44
C PHE A 286 21.55 -12.46 12.03
N GLU A 287 20.80 -13.02 12.96
CA GLU A 287 21.08 -14.32 13.56
C GLU A 287 19.81 -15.17 13.60
N VAL A 288 19.86 -16.38 13.04
CA VAL A 288 18.77 -17.36 13.18
C VAL A 288 18.79 -17.98 14.57
N LYS A 289 17.70 -17.81 15.32
CA LYS A 289 17.63 -18.27 16.71
C LYS A 289 16.84 -19.55 16.86
N GLU A 290 15.62 -19.60 16.31
CA GLU A 290 14.70 -20.71 16.55
C GLU A 290 13.70 -20.91 15.42
N LEU A 291 13.23 -22.15 15.30
CA LEU A 291 12.13 -22.53 14.42
C LEU A 291 10.81 -22.28 15.14
N ARG A 292 9.88 -21.64 14.45
CA ARG A 292 8.51 -21.43 14.93
C ARG A 292 7.49 -21.84 13.89
N TYR A 293 6.27 -22.02 14.35
CA TYR A 293 5.10 -22.03 13.48
C TYR A 293 3.93 -21.28 14.10
N PHE A 294 2.97 -20.88 13.27
CA PHE A 294 1.65 -20.45 13.71
C PHE A 294 0.57 -21.07 12.84
N GLU A 295 -0.64 -21.16 13.38
CA GLU A 295 -1.77 -21.77 12.69
C GLU A 295 -2.84 -20.72 12.39
N ALA A 296 -3.27 -20.66 11.14
CA ALA A 296 -4.34 -19.77 10.69
C ALA A 296 -5.12 -20.43 9.54
N GLN A 297 -6.44 -20.34 9.60
CA GLN A 297 -7.34 -20.78 8.51
C GLN A 297 -7.10 -22.23 8.05
N GLY A 298 -6.71 -23.13 8.96
CA GLY A 298 -6.46 -24.55 8.65
C GLY A 298 -5.08 -24.84 8.01
N LYS A 299 -4.18 -23.86 8.01
CA LYS A 299 -2.78 -24.00 7.58
C LYS A 299 -1.85 -23.71 8.74
N ARG A 300 -0.72 -24.42 8.78
CA ARG A 300 0.40 -24.11 9.67
C ARG A 300 1.52 -23.51 8.84
N THR A 301 1.92 -22.29 9.17
CA THR A 301 3.01 -21.57 8.50
C THR A 301 4.26 -21.72 9.34
N TRP A 302 5.35 -22.19 8.71
CA TRP A 302 6.64 -22.40 9.35
C TRP A 302 7.60 -21.25 9.04
N LEU A 303 8.33 -20.80 10.05
CA LEU A 303 9.26 -19.68 9.94
C LEU A 303 10.49 -19.84 10.84
N LEU A 304 11.60 -19.26 10.41
CA LEU A 304 12.78 -19.05 11.24
C LEU A 304 12.69 -17.67 11.88
N ALA A 305 12.63 -17.61 13.21
CA ALA A 305 12.74 -16.35 13.93
C ALA A 305 14.20 -15.89 13.95
N VAL A 306 14.42 -14.61 13.64
CA VAL A 306 15.76 -14.02 13.55
C VAL A 306 15.90 -12.82 14.46
N GLU A 307 17.07 -12.70 15.09
CA GLU A 307 17.49 -11.49 15.78
C GLU A 307 18.22 -10.59 14.78
N ALA A 308 17.76 -9.35 14.63
CA ALA A 308 18.35 -8.39 13.71
C ALA A 308 18.36 -6.97 14.31
N PRO A 309 19.29 -6.68 15.24
CA PRO A 309 19.31 -5.41 15.97
C PRO A 309 19.36 -4.17 15.08
N ALA A 310 20.13 -4.25 13.98
CA ALA A 310 20.24 -3.16 13.01
C ALA A 310 18.91 -2.88 12.29
N LEU A 311 18.04 -3.88 12.10
CA LEU A 311 16.71 -3.66 11.52
C LEU A 311 15.74 -3.00 12.50
N GLU A 312 15.83 -3.30 13.80
CA GLU A 312 15.03 -2.59 14.83
C GLU A 312 15.39 -1.10 14.83
N ARG A 313 16.69 -0.79 14.80
CA ARG A 313 17.19 0.58 14.70
C ARG A 313 16.80 1.28 13.41
N LEU A 314 16.84 0.57 12.28
CA LEU A 314 16.36 1.09 11.00
C LEU A 314 14.89 1.51 11.11
N ARG A 315 14.04 0.66 11.69
CA ARG A 315 12.63 0.99 11.90
C ARG A 315 12.46 2.22 12.81
N GLN A 316 13.21 2.29 13.91
CA GLN A 316 13.21 3.45 14.80
C GLN A 316 13.65 4.74 14.10
N LYS A 317 14.67 4.69 13.23
CA LYS A 317 15.14 5.85 12.44
C LYS A 317 14.00 6.47 11.63
N TYR A 318 13.06 5.64 11.14
CA TYR A 318 11.90 6.10 10.39
C TYR A 318 10.63 6.30 11.25
N GLY A 319 10.76 6.37 12.57
CA GLY A 319 9.65 6.63 13.49
C GLY A 319 8.68 5.45 13.67
N LEU A 320 9.08 4.25 13.24
CA LEU A 320 8.28 3.03 13.37
C LEU A 320 8.58 2.32 14.70
N GLY A 321 7.69 1.40 15.09
CA GLY A 321 7.96 0.50 16.21
C GLY A 321 9.10 -0.48 15.90
N ASN A 322 9.76 -0.99 16.93
CA ASN A 322 10.97 -1.84 16.82
C ASN A 322 10.75 -3.10 15.97
N LYS A 323 9.51 -3.60 15.95
CA LYS A 323 9.10 -4.83 15.28
C LYS A 323 7.97 -4.58 14.30
N LEU A 324 7.85 -5.47 13.31
CA LEU A 324 6.81 -5.40 12.28
C LEU A 324 5.50 -5.93 12.85
N GLN A 325 4.48 -5.08 12.97
CA GLN A 325 3.14 -5.46 13.49
C GLN A 325 3.20 -6.22 14.84
N ASN A 326 4.16 -5.89 15.72
CA ASN A 326 4.42 -6.60 16.98
C ASN A 326 4.74 -8.11 16.81
N HIS A 327 5.42 -8.47 15.72
CA HIS A 327 5.97 -9.80 15.49
C HIS A 327 7.47 -9.72 15.19
N ASP A 328 8.20 -10.77 15.57
CA ASP A 328 9.63 -10.86 15.30
C ASP A 328 9.94 -10.89 13.81
N PHE A 329 11.11 -10.36 13.45
CA PHE A 329 11.67 -10.59 12.13
C PHE A 329 11.81 -12.09 11.89
N HIS A 330 11.49 -12.51 10.67
CA HIS A 330 11.50 -13.92 10.34
C HIS A 330 11.69 -14.18 8.85
N ILE A 331 12.15 -15.40 8.55
CA ILE A 331 12.18 -15.97 7.20
C ILE A 331 11.06 -16.99 7.12
N THR A 332 10.10 -16.79 6.22
CA THR A 332 9.01 -17.76 6.00
C THR A 332 9.55 -18.95 5.20
N LEU A 333 9.37 -20.17 5.72
CA LEU A 333 9.84 -21.40 5.07
C LEU A 333 8.79 -22.00 4.13
N GLY A 334 7.52 -21.88 4.49
CA GLY A 334 6.40 -22.48 3.76
C GLY A 334 5.22 -22.79 4.66
N SER A 335 4.27 -23.56 4.16
CA SER A 335 3.05 -23.94 4.90
C SER A 335 2.69 -25.40 4.72
N GLU A 336 2.13 -26.02 5.75
CA GLU A 336 1.48 -27.34 5.67
C GLU A 336 -0.04 -27.23 5.89
N ASN A 337 -0.80 -28.13 5.28
CA ASN A 337 -2.25 -28.21 5.48
C ASN A 337 -2.55 -29.07 6.72
N ILE A 338 -3.35 -28.56 7.66
CA ILE A 338 -3.67 -29.27 8.91
C ILE A 338 -4.94 -30.13 8.78
N LYS A 339 -5.75 -29.90 7.74
CA LYS A 339 -7.12 -30.46 7.62
C LYS A 339 -7.26 -31.77 6.85
N GLU A 340 -6.21 -32.34 6.26
CA GLU A 340 -6.34 -33.54 5.42
C GLU A 340 -6.25 -34.88 6.18
N ASP A 341 -5.77 -34.90 7.44
CA ASP A 341 -5.50 -36.18 8.13
C ASP A 341 -6.56 -36.61 9.16
N ALA A 342 -7.62 -35.82 9.37
CA ALA A 342 -8.69 -36.15 10.33
C ALA A 342 -9.86 -36.96 9.75
N GLU A 343 -10.03 -37.02 8.42
CA GLU A 343 -11.12 -37.77 7.77
C GLU A 343 -10.77 -39.23 7.44
N HIS A 344 -9.52 -39.68 7.68
CA HIS A 344 -9.12 -41.08 7.45
C HIS A 344 -9.15 -41.99 8.69
N LEU A 345 -9.63 -41.51 9.84
CA LEU A 345 -9.77 -42.31 11.08
C LEU A 345 -11.21 -42.67 11.46
N LEU A 346 -12.18 -42.48 10.56
CA LEU A 346 -13.53 -43.05 10.73
C LEU A 346 -13.75 -44.15 9.69
N ASP A 347 -13.17 -45.32 9.96
CA ASP A 347 -13.66 -46.59 9.43
C ASP A 347 -14.75 -47.11 10.39
N PRO A 348 -16.04 -47.11 10.03
CA PRO A 348 -17.09 -47.71 10.84
C PRO A 348 -17.18 -49.19 10.49
N ALA A 349 -16.28 -50.00 11.05
CA ALA A 349 -16.40 -51.45 11.02
C ALA A 349 -16.02 -52.06 12.39
N ALA A 350 -16.96 -52.00 13.33
CA ALA A 350 -17.13 -53.00 14.40
C ALA A 350 -18.58 -52.98 14.92
#